data_AF-A0A1A9A5X6-F1
#
_entry.id   AF-A0A1A9A5X6-F1
#
_cell.length_a   1.000
_cell.length_b   1.000
_cell.length_c   1.000
_cell.angle_alpha   90.00
_cell.angle_beta   90.00
_cell.angle_gamma   90.00
#
_symmetry.space_group_name_H-M   'P 1'
#
loop_
_entity.id
_entity.type
_entity.pdbx_description
1 polymer ?
#
loop_
_entity_poly.entity_id
_entity_poly.type
_entity_poly.pdbx_seq_one_letter_code
_entity_poly.pdbx_strand_id
1 'polypeptide(L)'
;MAGDESLRPVRWRVLPRGGTLLRATSVAVLLGLAATVLATPEGCPRSGPAPATPGPTADPPPKAPTGALPLPSGSVGVPVRLAEPAALAVLRPGARVDLLLVPPGGAAGEPTLLATRALVLDVVGPAGALDGSSALYLALRPEQAQRAVGTPEGSRFAVVVRE
;
A
#
# COMPACT_ATOMS: atom_id res chain seq x y z
N MET A 1 -27.99 16.73 -69.05
CA MET A 1 -28.50 15.76 -68.05
C MET A 1 -27.28 15.33 -67.25
N ALA A 2 -26.96 15.94 -66.10
CA ALA A 2 -27.55 15.70 -64.77
C ALA A 2 -27.47 14.20 -64.39
N GLY A 3 -26.80 13.77 -63.32
CA GLY A 3 -26.34 14.50 -62.16
C GLY A 3 -25.35 13.74 -61.27
N ASP A 4 -24.85 14.50 -60.30
CA ASP A 4 -24.02 14.18 -59.15
C ASP A 4 -24.49 12.92 -58.39
N GLU A 5 -23.67 11.86 -58.38
CA GLU A 5 -23.89 10.70 -57.52
C GLU A 5 -23.42 11.02 -56.09
N SER A 6 -24.37 11.61 -55.37
CA SER A 6 -24.32 12.03 -53.97
C SER A 6 -23.89 10.93 -53.00
N LEU A 7 -22.84 11.24 -52.22
CA LEU A 7 -22.43 10.52 -51.03
C LEU A 7 -23.55 10.51 -49.97
N ARG A 8 -24.09 9.33 -49.66
CA ARG A 8 -24.92 9.10 -48.47
C ARG A 8 -24.10 8.33 -47.42
N PRO A 9 -23.47 9.01 -46.44
CA PRO A 9 -22.95 8.30 -45.27
C PRO A 9 -24.13 7.75 -44.47
N VAL A 10 -24.17 6.42 -44.32
CA VAL A 10 -25.10 5.74 -43.42
C VAL A 10 -24.80 6.20 -42.00
N ARG A 11 -25.70 7.03 -41.43
CA ARG A 11 -25.62 7.43 -40.02
C ARG A 11 -26.06 6.28 -39.14
N TRP A 12 -25.12 5.43 -38.72
CA TRP A 12 -25.32 4.52 -37.61
C TRP A 12 -25.49 5.34 -36.32
N ARG A 13 -26.70 5.38 -35.79
CA ARG A 13 -26.95 5.85 -34.42
C ARG A 13 -26.34 4.83 -33.47
N VAL A 14 -25.11 5.10 -33.01
CA VAL A 14 -24.50 4.38 -31.90
C VAL A 14 -25.23 4.78 -30.62
N LEU A 15 -26.17 3.94 -30.17
CA LEU A 15 -26.73 4.08 -28.83
C LEU A 15 -25.63 3.75 -27.81
N PRO A 16 -25.47 4.55 -26.74
CA PRO A 16 -24.51 4.26 -25.69
C PRO A 16 -24.86 2.93 -25.00
N ARG A 17 -23.97 1.95 -25.17
CA ARG A 17 -24.02 0.60 -24.59
C ARG A 17 -24.27 0.65 -23.07
N GLY A 18 -25.13 -0.24 -22.57
CA GLY A 18 -25.51 -0.35 -21.15
C GLY A 18 -24.37 -0.44 -20.11
N GLY A 19 -23.12 -0.65 -20.54
CA GLY A 19 -21.94 -0.54 -19.69
C GLY A 19 -21.67 0.86 -19.12
N THR A 20 -22.02 1.94 -19.85
CA THR A 20 -21.88 3.31 -19.31
C THR A 20 -22.93 3.62 -18.25
N LEU A 21 -24.14 3.09 -18.38
CA LEU A 21 -25.19 3.22 -17.37
C LEU A 21 -24.78 2.50 -16.07
N LEU A 22 -24.25 1.27 -16.17
CA LEU A 22 -23.75 0.51 -15.02
C LEU A 22 -22.59 1.20 -14.29
N ARG A 23 -21.70 1.84 -15.06
CA ARG A 23 -20.62 2.66 -14.48
C ARG A 23 -21.18 3.91 -13.81
N ALA A 24 -22.11 4.61 -14.44
CA ALA A 24 -22.72 5.81 -13.87
C ALA A 24 -23.50 5.51 -12.58
N THR A 25 -24.28 4.42 -12.54
CA THR A 25 -24.99 4.00 -11.32
C THR A 25 -24.02 3.61 -10.22
N SER A 26 -22.96 2.87 -10.54
CA SER A 26 -21.93 2.49 -9.56
C SER A 26 -21.22 3.72 -8.97
N VAL A 27 -20.86 4.69 -9.82
CA VAL A 27 -20.23 5.94 -9.37
C VAL A 27 -21.19 6.75 -8.50
N ALA A 28 -22.47 6.86 -8.88
CA ALA A 28 -23.46 7.58 -8.08
C ALA A 28 -23.68 6.93 -6.70
N VAL A 29 -23.73 5.60 -6.63
CA VAL A 29 -23.84 4.86 -5.36
C VAL A 29 -22.61 5.08 -4.47
N LEU A 30 -21.40 4.98 -5.03
CA LEU A 30 -20.16 5.22 -4.29
C LEU A 30 -20.07 6.66 -3.77
N LEU A 31 -20.46 7.65 -4.58
CA LEU A 31 -20.49 9.05 -4.16
C LEU A 31 -21.53 9.31 -3.06
N GLY A 32 -22.70 8.67 -3.15
CA GLY A 32 -23.72 8.74 -2.09
C GLY A 32 -23.20 8.17 -0.77
N LEU A 33 -22.57 7.00 -0.81
CA LEU A 33 -21.95 6.36 0.36
C LEU A 33 -20.84 7.23 0.97
N ALA A 34 -19.95 7.77 0.15
CA ALA A 34 -18.90 8.68 0.61
C ALA A 34 -19.48 9.94 1.27
N ALA A 35 -20.49 10.56 0.66
CA ALA A 35 -21.16 11.72 1.22
C ALA A 35 -21.83 11.39 2.57
N THR A 36 -22.45 10.21 2.72
CA THR A 36 -23.04 9.80 4.02
C THR A 36 -22.01 9.61 5.12
N VAL A 37 -20.81 9.11 4.80
CA VAL A 37 -19.70 8.98 5.77
C VAL A 37 -19.15 10.34 6.15
N LEU A 38 -19.02 11.26 5.19
CA LEU A 38 -18.52 12.62 5.42
C LEU A 38 -19.53 13.51 6.14
N ALA A 39 -20.83 13.25 5.97
CA ALA A 39 -21.90 14.06 6.51
C ALA A 39 -22.32 13.68 7.94
N THR A 40 -21.59 12.83 8.66
CA THR A 40 -21.81 12.65 10.10
C THR A 40 -21.56 13.98 10.81
N PRO A 41 -22.59 14.65 11.36
CA PRO A 41 -22.39 15.89 12.06
C PRO A 41 -21.74 15.55 13.41
N GLU A 42 -20.47 15.94 13.60
CA GLU A 42 -19.86 16.02 14.91
C GLU A 42 -20.53 17.15 15.71
N GLY A 43 -21.71 16.85 16.25
CA GLY A 43 -22.40 17.68 17.21
C GLY A 43 -21.77 17.55 18.60
N CYS A 44 -20.91 18.50 18.95
CA CYS A 44 -20.53 18.88 20.33
C CYS A 44 -21.75 19.23 21.21
N PRO A 45 -21.67 19.47 22.56
CA PRO A 45 -20.48 19.70 23.41
C PRO A 45 -20.51 19.00 24.80
N ARG A 46 -19.38 19.01 25.54
CA ARG A 46 -19.45 18.93 27.03
C ARG A 46 -18.50 19.93 27.68
N SER A 47 -19.12 20.88 28.35
CA SER A 47 -18.55 21.99 29.11
C SER A 47 -17.92 21.54 30.42
N GLY A 48 -16.82 22.20 30.82
CA GLY A 48 -16.30 22.22 32.19
C GLY A 48 -14.94 22.91 32.27
N PRO A 49 -14.79 24.05 33.00
CA PRO A 49 -13.51 24.74 33.16
C PRO A 49 -12.81 24.35 34.46
N ALA A 50 -11.48 24.12 34.43
CA ALA A 50 -10.53 24.46 35.50
C ALA A 50 -9.07 24.07 35.15
N PRO A 51 -8.04 24.71 35.76
CA PRO A 51 -6.74 24.98 35.12
C PRO A 51 -5.53 24.24 35.73
N ALA A 52 -4.33 24.56 35.17
CA ALA A 52 -2.95 24.22 35.56
C ALA A 52 -2.44 22.87 34.99
N THR A 53 -1.31 22.74 34.29
CA THR A 53 0.05 23.35 34.41
C THR A 53 0.79 23.12 33.07
N PRO A 54 1.75 23.96 32.63
CA PRO A 54 2.51 23.67 31.40
C PRO A 54 3.57 22.59 31.66
N GLY A 55 3.28 21.35 31.27
CA GLY A 55 4.28 20.31 31.03
C GLY A 55 4.68 20.32 29.55
N PRO A 56 5.92 19.95 29.20
CA PRO A 56 6.37 19.97 27.81
C PRO A 56 5.51 19.01 26.98
N THR A 57 4.78 19.58 26.02
CA THR A 57 3.97 18.86 25.04
C THR A 57 4.91 17.99 24.21
N ALA A 58 5.06 16.72 24.59
CA ALA A 58 5.43 15.70 23.64
C ALA A 58 4.25 15.57 22.68
N ASP A 59 4.46 15.96 21.43
CA ASP A 59 3.49 15.73 20.36
C ASP A 59 3.04 14.26 20.42
N PRO A 60 1.72 13.98 20.31
CA PRO A 60 1.27 12.60 20.17
C PRO A 60 1.95 12.02 18.93
N PRO A 61 2.53 10.80 19.01
CA PRO A 61 3.14 10.19 17.84
C PRO A 61 2.09 10.11 16.73
N PRO A 62 2.47 10.30 15.46
CA PRO A 62 1.55 10.14 14.35
C PRO A 62 0.86 8.78 14.52
N LYS A 63 -0.48 8.82 14.53
CA LYS A 63 -1.34 7.67 14.78
C LYS A 63 -0.83 6.50 13.93
N ALA A 64 -0.18 5.53 14.58
CA ALA A 64 0.37 4.38 13.87
C ALA A 64 -0.78 3.75 13.08
N PRO A 65 -0.56 3.33 11.82
CA PRO A 65 -1.59 2.63 11.08
C PRO A 65 -2.06 1.46 11.95
N THR A 66 -3.38 1.30 12.07
CA THR A 66 -4.07 0.47 13.08
C THR A 66 -3.69 -1.03 13.06
N GLY A 67 -2.76 -1.44 12.20
CA GLY A 67 -2.21 -2.80 12.10
C GLY A 67 -0.68 -2.92 12.19
N ALA A 68 0.08 -1.83 12.33
CA ALA A 68 1.54 -1.90 12.43
C ALA A 68 1.99 -2.28 13.84
N LEU A 69 2.88 -3.26 13.94
CA LEU A 69 3.51 -3.66 15.19
C LEU A 69 4.58 -2.65 15.63
N PRO A 70 4.79 -2.49 16.95
CA PRO A 70 5.86 -1.65 17.45
C PRO A 70 7.22 -2.19 17.02
N LEU A 71 8.14 -1.27 16.71
CA LEU A 71 9.51 -1.60 16.37
C LEU A 71 10.24 -2.13 17.63
N PRO A 72 10.79 -3.35 17.62
CA PRO A 72 11.56 -3.87 18.76
C PRO A 72 12.80 -3.02 19.03
N SER A 73 13.16 -2.87 20.30
CA SER A 73 14.39 -2.16 20.70
C SER A 73 15.62 -2.76 20.01
N GLY A 74 16.52 -1.89 19.54
CA GLY A 74 17.73 -2.31 18.82
C GLY A 74 17.49 -2.80 17.38
N SER A 75 16.26 -2.70 16.86
CA SER A 75 15.93 -2.98 15.46
C SER A 75 15.69 -1.68 14.67
N VAL A 76 15.81 -1.78 13.35
CA VAL A 76 15.50 -0.73 12.37
C VAL A 76 14.35 -1.21 11.51
N GLY A 77 13.32 -0.38 11.34
CA GLY A 77 12.21 -0.65 10.43
C GLY A 77 12.59 -0.36 8.98
N VAL A 78 12.54 -1.37 8.11
CA VAL A 78 12.97 -1.25 6.71
C VAL A 78 11.82 -1.61 5.77
N PRO A 79 11.41 -0.71 4.86
CA PRO A 79 10.48 -1.05 3.78
C PRO A 79 11.20 -1.87 2.71
N VAL A 80 10.66 -3.03 2.38
CA VAL A 80 11.20 -3.94 1.36
C VAL A 80 10.15 -4.18 0.29
N ARG A 81 10.53 -3.92 -0.97
CA ARG A 81 9.73 -4.29 -2.14
C ARG A 81 10.09 -5.71 -2.55
N LEU A 82 9.11 -6.60 -2.54
CA LEU A 82 9.31 -7.98 -2.94
C LEU A 82 9.37 -8.11 -4.46
N ALA A 83 10.17 -9.07 -4.93
CA ALA A 83 10.20 -9.48 -6.33
C ALA A 83 8.84 -10.01 -6.77
N GLU A 84 8.17 -10.75 -5.88
CA GLU A 84 6.86 -11.34 -6.07
C GLU A 84 5.84 -10.66 -5.16
N PRO A 85 5.00 -9.74 -5.67
CA PRO A 85 4.03 -9.01 -4.86
C PRO A 85 2.91 -9.92 -4.33
N ALA A 86 2.60 -11.05 -4.98
CA ALA A 86 1.58 -11.99 -4.49
C ALA A 86 1.97 -12.62 -3.14
N ALA A 87 3.26 -12.67 -2.80
CA ALA A 87 3.73 -13.18 -1.52
C ALA A 87 3.25 -12.34 -0.33
N LEU A 88 2.87 -11.07 -0.53
CA LEU A 88 2.31 -10.24 0.53
C LEU A 88 0.94 -10.76 1.01
N ALA A 89 0.20 -11.49 0.19
CA ALA A 89 -1.12 -12.02 0.55
C ALA A 89 -1.07 -13.09 1.65
N VAL A 90 0.07 -13.78 1.81
CA VAL A 90 0.25 -14.82 2.83
C VAL A 90 0.95 -14.31 4.10
N LEU A 91 1.51 -13.10 4.05
CA LEU A 91 2.23 -12.52 5.18
C LEU A 91 1.27 -11.80 6.13
N ARG A 92 1.61 -11.86 7.41
CA ARG A 92 0.89 -11.18 8.48
C ARG A 92 1.88 -10.41 9.33
N PRO A 93 1.53 -9.21 9.83
CA PRO A 93 2.25 -8.59 10.93
C PRO A 93 2.42 -9.59 12.08
N GLY A 94 3.65 -9.72 12.57
CA GLY A 94 4.01 -10.71 13.61
C GLY A 94 4.72 -11.95 13.09
N ALA A 95 4.58 -12.24 11.79
CA ALA A 95 5.27 -13.37 11.16
C ALA A 95 6.80 -13.19 11.19
N ARG A 96 7.50 -14.31 11.13
CA ARG A 96 8.96 -14.36 11.04
C ARG A 96 9.35 -14.83 9.65
N VAL A 97 10.22 -14.09 8.98
CA VAL A 97 10.65 -14.41 7.62
C VAL A 97 12.15 -14.37 7.50
N ASP A 98 12.67 -15.15 6.56
CA ASP A 98 14.02 -14.98 6.06
C ASP A 98 13.99 -14.07 4.85
N LEU A 99 14.90 -13.09 4.82
CA LEU A 99 15.04 -12.15 3.73
C LEU A 99 16.20 -12.59 2.83
N LEU A 100 15.89 -12.83 1.57
CA LEU A 100 16.83 -13.24 0.54
C LEU A 100 17.03 -12.10 -0.48
N LEU A 101 18.27 -11.88 -0.87
CA LEU A 101 18.64 -11.04 -2.00
C LEU A 101 18.80 -11.90 -3.26
N VAL A 102 18.09 -11.55 -4.31
CA VAL A 102 18.26 -12.11 -5.64
C VAL A 102 19.03 -11.08 -6.47
N PRO A 103 20.27 -11.36 -6.87
CA PRO A 103 21.06 -10.41 -7.65
C PRO A 103 20.46 -10.20 -9.05
N PRO A 104 20.79 -9.09 -9.73
CA PRO A 104 20.34 -8.83 -11.09
C PRO A 104 20.96 -9.85 -12.06
N GLY A 105 20.13 -10.43 -12.94
CA GLY A 105 20.52 -11.48 -13.90
C GLY A 105 19.69 -12.75 -13.71
N GLY A 106 18.92 -13.13 -14.72
CA GLY A 106 17.89 -14.16 -14.61
C GLY A 106 18.41 -15.56 -14.24
N ALA A 107 17.68 -16.22 -13.33
CA ALA A 107 17.67 -17.65 -13.00
C ALA A 107 18.94 -18.33 -12.45
N ALA A 108 20.12 -17.71 -12.48
CA ALA A 108 21.38 -18.39 -12.09
C ALA A 108 22.12 -17.77 -10.88
N GLY A 109 21.65 -16.63 -10.34
CA GLY A 109 22.21 -16.08 -9.12
C GLY A 109 21.63 -16.79 -7.89
N GLU A 110 22.47 -17.51 -7.14
CA GLU A 110 22.05 -18.13 -5.89
C GLU A 110 21.54 -17.04 -4.91
N PRO A 111 20.31 -17.17 -4.38
CA PRO A 111 19.77 -16.19 -3.47
C PRO A 111 20.63 -16.09 -2.21
N THR A 112 21.06 -14.89 -1.87
CA THR A 112 21.90 -14.65 -0.69
C THR A 112 21.04 -14.29 0.52
N LEU A 113 21.21 -15.01 1.63
CA LEU A 113 20.51 -14.74 2.87
C LEU A 113 21.02 -13.46 3.55
N LEU A 114 20.15 -12.45 3.63
CA LEU A 114 20.46 -11.17 4.28
C LEU A 114 20.09 -11.17 5.77
N ALA A 115 18.92 -11.71 6.08
CA ALA A 115 18.40 -11.77 7.43
C ALA A 115 17.62 -13.06 7.68
N THR A 116 17.78 -13.62 8.87
CA THR A 116 17.06 -14.80 9.34
C THR A 116 16.04 -14.39 10.40
N ARG A 117 14.81 -14.91 10.34
CA ARG A 117 13.73 -14.64 11.31
C ARG A 117 13.46 -13.14 11.56
N ALA A 118 13.56 -12.31 10.52
CA ALA A 118 13.12 -10.92 10.56
C ALA A 118 11.63 -10.84 10.92
N LEU A 119 11.27 -9.91 11.80
CA LEU A 119 9.87 -9.70 12.19
C LEU A 119 9.18 -8.84 11.14
N VAL A 120 8.03 -9.29 10.65
CA VAL A 120 7.12 -8.46 9.86
C VAL A 120 6.41 -7.49 10.78
N LEU A 121 6.68 -6.20 10.63
CA LEU A 121 6.05 -5.14 11.39
C LEU A 121 4.70 -4.74 10.78
N ASP A 122 4.67 -4.64 9.45
CA ASP A 122 3.48 -4.26 8.70
C ASP A 122 3.56 -4.78 7.26
N VAL A 123 2.40 -4.93 6.63
CA VAL A 123 2.25 -5.32 5.23
C VAL A 123 1.45 -4.23 4.53
N VAL A 124 2.15 -3.36 3.79
CA VAL A 124 1.50 -2.29 3.03
C VAL A 124 1.13 -2.84 1.66
N GLY A 125 -0.17 -3.09 1.46
CA GLY A 125 -0.72 -3.45 0.16
C GLY A 125 -0.90 -2.22 -0.75
N PRO A 126 -1.27 -2.43 -2.03
CA PRO A 126 -1.42 -1.36 -3.01
C PRO A 126 -2.57 -0.38 -2.67
N ALA A 127 -3.53 -0.80 -1.84
CA ALA A 127 -4.58 0.07 -1.31
C ALA A 127 -4.11 0.96 -0.14
N GLY A 128 -2.96 0.66 0.45
CA GLY A 128 -2.40 1.36 1.62
C GLY A 128 -1.25 2.31 1.29
N ALA A 129 -0.64 2.22 0.10
CA ALA A 129 0.40 3.13 -0.33
C ALA A 129 -0.16 4.21 -1.27
N LEU A 130 0.21 5.47 -1.00
CA LEU A 130 -0.21 6.63 -1.80
C LEU A 130 0.25 6.56 -3.27
N ASP A 131 1.31 5.79 -3.56
CA ASP A 131 1.88 5.57 -4.89
C ASP A 131 1.41 4.25 -5.55
N GLY A 132 0.49 3.52 -4.91
CA GLY A 132 0.08 2.18 -5.34
C GLY A 132 1.16 1.10 -5.18
N SER A 133 2.29 1.45 -4.53
CA SER A 133 3.33 0.48 -4.22
C SER A 133 2.88 -0.50 -3.15
N SER A 134 3.45 -1.70 -3.16
CA SER A 134 3.34 -2.62 -2.03
C SER A 134 4.70 -2.82 -1.42
N ALA A 135 4.77 -2.79 -0.09
CA ALA A 135 6.00 -2.92 0.67
C ALA A 135 5.76 -3.74 1.94
N LEU A 136 6.75 -4.56 2.26
CA LEU A 136 6.83 -5.27 3.52
C LEU A 136 7.70 -4.46 4.48
N TYR A 137 7.17 -4.09 5.64
CA TYR A 137 7.97 -3.43 6.68
C TYR A 137 8.56 -4.49 7.61
N LEU A 138 9.89 -4.56 7.68
CA LEU A 138 10.63 -5.55 8.47
C LEU A 138 11.41 -4.87 9.60
N ALA A 139 11.43 -5.51 10.77
CA ALA A 139 12.40 -5.21 11.81
C ALA A 139 13.69 -6.00 11.56
N LEU A 140 14.73 -5.27 11.19
CA LEU A 140 16.07 -5.80 10.92
C LEU A 140 17.08 -5.29 11.94
N ARG A 141 18.17 -6.02 12.15
CA ARG A 141 19.32 -5.47 12.88
C ARG A 141 19.98 -4.35 12.05
N PRO A 142 20.65 -3.37 12.68
CA PRO A 142 21.28 -2.26 11.95
C PRO A 142 22.19 -2.70 10.79
N GLU A 143 22.97 -3.76 10.99
CA GLU A 143 23.92 -4.30 9.99
C GLU A 143 23.19 -5.02 8.85
N GLN A 144 22.02 -5.60 9.13
CA GLN A 144 21.16 -6.21 8.12
C GLN A 144 20.43 -5.14 7.31
N ALA A 145 19.96 -4.08 7.98
CA ALA A 145 19.32 -2.94 7.34
C ALA A 145 20.29 -2.24 6.38
N GLN A 146 21.53 -1.98 6.80
CA GLN A 146 22.57 -1.39 5.94
C GLN A 146 22.83 -2.23 4.69
N ARG A 147 22.89 -3.57 4.83
CA ARG A 147 23.04 -4.47 3.68
C ARG A 147 21.82 -4.48 2.77
N ALA A 148 20.61 -4.41 3.33
CA ALA A 148 19.38 -4.37 2.55
C ALA A 148 19.21 -3.06 1.77
N VAL A 149 19.61 -1.92 2.31
CA VAL A 149 19.51 -0.63 1.60
C VAL A 149 20.66 -0.39 0.62
N GLY A 150 21.82 -0.98 0.88
CA GLY A 150 23.01 -0.87 0.02
C GLY A 150 23.03 -1.84 -1.16
N THR A 151 21.90 -2.46 -1.50
CA THR A 151 21.84 -3.44 -2.59
C THR A 151 22.01 -2.79 -3.96
N PRO A 152 22.72 -3.45 -4.90
CA PRO A 152 22.88 -2.95 -6.26
C PRO A 152 21.53 -2.74 -6.97
N GLU A 153 21.48 -1.75 -7.87
CA GLU A 153 20.31 -1.51 -8.70
C GLU A 153 19.90 -2.76 -9.49
N GLY A 154 18.59 -3.01 -9.59
CA GLY A 154 18.04 -4.19 -10.26
C GLY A 154 18.05 -5.48 -9.42
N SER A 155 18.64 -5.45 -8.21
CA SER A 155 18.46 -6.53 -7.23
C SER A 155 17.01 -6.60 -6.75
N ARG A 156 16.56 -7.80 -6.41
CA ARG A 156 15.18 -8.03 -5.94
C ARG A 156 15.19 -8.82 -4.64
N PHE A 157 14.17 -8.64 -3.82
CA PHE A 157 14.06 -9.36 -2.56
C PHE A 157 13.05 -10.48 -2.64
N ALA A 158 13.39 -11.63 -2.07
CA ALA A 158 12.47 -12.73 -1.84
C ALA A 158 12.38 -13.02 -0.33
N VAL A 159 11.30 -13.65 0.09
CA VAL A 159 11.07 -14.00 1.49
C VAL A 159 10.66 -15.45 1.63
N VAL A 160 11.13 -16.09 2.70
CA VAL A 160 10.71 -17.42 3.11
C VAL A 160 10.04 -17.30 4.48
N VAL A 161 8.81 -17.77 4.61
CA VAL A 161 8.07 -17.74 5.87
C VAL A 161 8.58 -18.85 6.78
N ARG A 162 8.80 -18.51 8.05
CA ARG A 162 9.12 -19.49 9.09
C ARG A 162 7.96 -19.56 10.09
N GLU A 163 7.50 -20.78 10.33
CA GLU A 163 6.59 -21.14 11.43
C GLU A 163 7.30 -20.95 12.80
#